data_AF-A0A9D6J5Z9-F1
#
_entry.id   AF-A0A9D6J5Z9-F1
#
_cell.length_a   1.000
_cell.length_b   1.000
_cell.length_c   1.000
_cell.angle_alpha   90.00
_cell.angle_beta   90.00
_cell.angle_gamma   90.00
#
_symmetry.space_group_name_H-M   'P 1'
#
loop_
_entity.id
_entity.type
_entity.pdbx_description
1 polymer ?
#
loop_
_entity_poly.entity_id
_entity_poly.type
_entity_poly.pdbx_seq_one_letter_code
_entity_poly.pdbx_strand_id
1 'polypeptide(L)'
;TDPSVREFYSKRGFKGFVDYLEKTYPEKFEQYSIPNHKDQNPNVIMEAISDGVVFSSLNEACCADFIAALRPKLSKLEISKAIDCGFFYIGREYDFDFDFTSEQEIVCTEFVAKSYAPGPRKSGVHFPLKDYMGKKILRADLIVEKFAKEAGTRNAELSFVYFLKGDEKAKKALVSDESTFKESFRWNGGLSISPPK
;
A
#
# COMPACT_ATOMS: atom_id res chain seq x y z
N THR A 1 -16.40 10.40 -11.68
CA THR A 1 -16.20 10.18 -10.23
C THR A 1 -17.38 9.42 -9.65
N ASP A 2 -17.19 8.53 -8.69
CA ASP A 2 -18.29 7.80 -8.03
C ASP A 2 -19.34 8.76 -7.39
N PRO A 3 -20.66 8.48 -7.46
CA PRO A 3 -21.68 9.37 -6.89
C PRO A 3 -21.54 9.60 -5.39
N SER A 4 -21.24 8.56 -4.61
CA SER A 4 -21.10 8.65 -3.15
C SER A 4 -19.90 9.51 -2.76
N VAL A 5 -18.81 9.43 -3.52
CA VAL A 5 -17.62 10.28 -3.38
C VAL A 5 -17.99 11.74 -3.67
N ARG A 6 -18.66 12.01 -4.79
CA ARG A 6 -19.09 13.37 -5.16
C ARG A 6 -19.96 13.99 -4.08
N GLU A 7 -21.02 13.30 -3.67
CA GLU A 7 -21.94 13.78 -2.64
C GLU A 7 -21.22 14.08 -1.32
N PHE A 8 -20.31 13.19 -0.89
CA PHE A 8 -19.57 13.36 0.35
C PHE A 8 -18.72 14.64 0.38
N TYR A 9 -17.98 14.92 -0.69
CA TYR A 9 -17.12 16.10 -0.75
C TYR A 9 -17.92 17.38 -1.09
N SER A 10 -19.00 17.29 -1.87
CA SER A 10 -19.88 18.44 -2.13
C SER A 10 -20.60 18.95 -0.89
N LYS A 11 -21.05 18.06 0.02
CA LYS A 11 -21.60 18.46 1.34
C LYS A 11 -20.59 19.21 2.22
N ARG A 12 -19.30 19.18 1.88
CA ARG A 12 -18.21 19.86 2.59
C ARG A 12 -17.73 21.12 1.85
N GLY A 13 -18.42 21.54 0.78
CA GLY A 13 -18.08 22.74 0.02
C GLY A 13 -17.07 22.54 -1.10
N PHE A 14 -16.72 21.30 -1.45
CA PHE A 14 -15.77 21.00 -2.52
C PHE A 14 -16.47 20.55 -3.81
N LYS A 15 -15.89 20.86 -4.98
CA LYS A 15 -16.44 20.43 -6.28
C LYS A 15 -16.34 18.91 -6.49
N GLY A 16 -15.46 18.25 -5.73
CA GLY A 16 -15.24 16.81 -5.74
C GLY A 16 -13.99 16.44 -4.96
N PHE A 17 -13.59 15.17 -5.02
CA PHE A 17 -12.42 14.69 -4.26
C PHE A 17 -11.10 15.34 -4.69
N VAL A 18 -10.89 15.56 -6.00
CA VAL A 18 -9.66 16.20 -6.50
C VAL A 18 -9.58 17.66 -6.03
N ASP A 19 -10.67 18.43 -6.15
CA ASP A 19 -10.78 19.81 -5.65
C ASP A 19 -10.56 19.88 -4.12
N TYR A 20 -10.97 18.83 -3.39
CA TYR A 20 -10.66 18.70 -1.97
C TYR A 20 -9.16 18.53 -1.71
N LEU A 21 -8.48 17.61 -2.40
CA LEU A 21 -7.04 17.39 -2.23
C LEU A 21 -6.23 18.63 -2.58
N GLU A 22 -6.53 19.28 -3.70
CA GLU A 22 -5.85 20.49 -4.18
C GLU A 22 -5.96 21.64 -3.17
N LYS A 23 -7.16 21.86 -2.60
CA LYS A 23 -7.37 22.95 -1.63
C LYS A 23 -6.88 22.64 -0.22
N THR A 24 -6.88 21.36 0.17
CA THR A 24 -6.48 20.94 1.52
C THR A 24 -4.96 20.76 1.61
N TYR A 25 -4.33 20.32 0.52
CA TYR A 25 -2.91 19.98 0.46
C TYR A 25 -2.23 20.59 -0.77
N PRO A 26 -2.23 21.92 -0.96
CA PRO A 26 -1.81 22.55 -2.21
C PRO A 26 -0.38 22.17 -2.62
N GLU A 27 0.59 22.27 -1.71
CA GLU A 27 2.00 21.94 -1.97
C GLU A 27 2.18 20.44 -2.31
N LYS A 28 1.49 19.56 -1.59
CA LYS A 28 1.55 18.11 -1.84
C LYS A 28 0.86 17.72 -3.14
N PHE A 29 -0.22 18.41 -3.48
CA PHE A 29 -0.94 18.20 -4.73
C PHE A 29 -0.10 18.67 -5.93
N GLU A 30 0.64 19.76 -5.79
CA GLU A 30 1.63 20.20 -6.77
C GLU A 30 2.74 19.15 -6.95
N GLN A 31 3.33 18.67 -5.86
CA GLN A 31 4.34 17.58 -5.89
C GLN A 31 3.82 16.32 -6.58
N TYR A 32 2.59 15.91 -6.29
CA TYR A 32 1.93 14.80 -6.97
C TYR A 32 1.72 15.05 -8.47
N SER A 33 1.47 16.31 -8.86
CA SER A 33 1.08 16.66 -10.23
C SER A 33 2.27 16.88 -11.18
N ILE A 34 3.47 17.11 -10.64
CA ILE A 34 4.68 17.23 -11.46
C ILE A 34 5.29 15.85 -11.75
N PRO A 35 6.01 15.68 -12.89
CA PRO A 35 6.75 14.47 -13.17
C PRO A 35 7.76 14.13 -12.06
N ASN A 36 7.97 12.83 -11.83
CA ASN A 36 8.97 12.33 -10.90
C ASN A 36 10.37 12.83 -11.32
N HIS A 37 11.17 13.24 -10.33
CA HIS A 37 12.46 13.88 -10.57
C HIS A 37 13.53 12.92 -11.13
N LYS A 38 13.43 11.61 -10.87
CA LYS A 38 14.43 10.62 -11.30
C LYS A 38 14.21 10.14 -12.72
N ASP A 39 12.95 9.94 -13.12
CA ASP A 39 12.62 9.28 -14.39
C ASP A 39 11.61 10.03 -15.28
N GLN A 40 11.11 11.19 -14.82
CA GLN A 40 10.12 12.01 -15.52
C GLN A 40 8.76 11.32 -15.77
N ASN A 41 8.50 10.18 -15.13
CA ASN A 41 7.21 9.52 -15.19
C ASN A 41 6.21 10.16 -14.21
N PRO A 42 4.89 9.96 -14.41
CA PRO A 42 3.89 10.43 -13.44
C PRO A 42 4.08 9.80 -12.06
N ASN A 43 3.93 10.61 -11.02
CA ASN A 43 3.84 10.13 -9.65
C ASN A 43 2.50 9.41 -9.44
N VAL A 44 2.54 8.11 -9.18
CA VAL A 44 1.34 7.25 -9.05
C VAL A 44 1.37 6.36 -7.82
N ILE A 45 2.47 6.37 -7.07
CA ILE A 45 2.66 5.62 -5.83
C ILE A 45 2.81 6.62 -4.68
N MET A 46 2.19 6.30 -3.55
CA MET A 46 2.55 6.86 -2.25
C MET A 46 3.21 5.74 -1.45
N GLU A 47 4.40 5.98 -0.92
CA GLU A 47 5.15 4.98 -0.17
C GLU A 47 5.92 5.63 0.99
N ALA A 48 6.22 4.83 2.03
CA ALA A 48 7.15 5.23 3.08
C ALA A 48 8.45 4.44 2.88
N ILE A 49 9.52 5.16 2.58
CA ILE A 49 10.88 4.65 2.32
C ILE A 49 11.88 5.46 3.15
N SER A 50 13.19 5.20 3.04
CA SER A 50 14.23 5.93 3.79
C SER A 50 14.12 7.46 3.74
N ASP A 51 13.57 7.99 2.65
CA ASP A 51 13.41 9.43 2.42
C ASP A 51 12.11 10.00 3.05
N GLY A 52 11.38 9.17 3.81
CA GLY A 52 10.08 9.49 4.40
C GLY A 52 8.90 9.01 3.56
N VAL A 53 7.74 9.61 3.79
CA VAL A 53 6.51 9.33 3.02
C VAL A 53 6.46 10.24 1.79
N VAL A 54 6.60 9.64 0.62
CA VAL A 54 6.83 10.37 -0.64
C VAL A 54 5.86 9.95 -1.75
N PHE A 55 5.82 10.76 -2.79
CA PHE A 55 5.26 10.38 -4.08
C PHE A 55 6.37 9.82 -4.98
N SER A 56 6.08 8.70 -5.64
CA SER A 56 7.03 8.04 -6.55
C SER A 56 6.34 7.64 -7.86
N SER A 57 7.15 7.46 -8.90
CA SER A 57 6.70 6.79 -10.12
C SER A 57 6.55 5.28 -9.87
N LEU A 58 5.83 4.60 -10.77
CA LEU A 58 5.78 3.13 -10.73
C LEU A 58 7.16 2.51 -10.96
N ASN A 59 7.96 3.09 -11.86
CA ASN A 59 9.29 2.58 -12.21
C ASN A 59 10.27 2.67 -11.04
N GLU A 60 10.22 3.75 -10.27
CA GLU A 60 11.02 3.91 -9.06
C GLU A 60 10.60 2.91 -7.98
N ALA A 61 9.31 2.90 -7.62
CA ALA A 61 8.79 2.07 -6.54
C ALA A 61 8.85 0.56 -6.83
N CYS A 62 8.80 0.16 -8.10
CA CYS A 62 8.82 -1.24 -8.52
C CYS A 62 10.19 -1.70 -9.01
N CYS A 63 11.28 -1.02 -8.66
CA CYS A 63 12.64 -1.53 -8.87
C CYS A 63 12.98 -2.63 -7.85
N ALA A 64 12.32 -3.79 -7.95
CA ALA A 64 12.40 -4.88 -6.98
C ALA A 64 12.39 -6.27 -7.64
N ASP A 65 12.94 -7.27 -6.94
CA ASP A 65 12.98 -8.67 -7.42
C ASP A 65 11.58 -9.32 -7.50
N PHE A 66 10.67 -8.90 -6.62
CA PHE A 66 9.31 -9.41 -6.54
C PHE A 66 8.35 -8.24 -6.33
N ILE A 67 7.26 -8.19 -7.11
CA ILE A 67 6.24 -7.14 -7.01
C ILE A 67 4.88 -7.80 -6.99
N ALA A 68 4.05 -7.46 -6.02
CA ALA A 68 2.67 -7.90 -5.95
C ALA A 68 1.72 -6.71 -5.82
N ALA A 69 0.57 -6.80 -6.46
CA ALA A 69 -0.51 -5.84 -6.34
C ALA A 69 -1.76 -6.53 -5.79
N LEU A 70 -2.25 -5.99 -4.67
CA LEU A 70 -3.51 -6.38 -4.04
C LEU A 70 -4.47 -5.19 -4.03
N ARG A 71 -5.77 -5.47 -4.18
CA ARG A 71 -6.82 -4.45 -4.16
C ARG A 71 -7.71 -4.64 -2.93
N PRO A 72 -7.86 -3.63 -2.06
CA PRO A 72 -8.87 -3.62 -1.01
C PRO A 72 -10.28 -3.68 -1.60
N LYS A 73 -11.13 -4.56 -1.06
CA LYS A 73 -12.54 -4.66 -1.40
C LYS A 73 -13.38 -3.65 -0.63
N LEU A 74 -13.06 -2.38 -0.82
CA LEU A 74 -13.72 -1.25 -0.17
C LEU A 74 -14.53 -0.43 -1.16
N SER A 75 -15.51 0.33 -0.64
CA SER A 75 -16.24 1.30 -1.46
C SER A 75 -15.31 2.40 -1.97
N LYS A 76 -15.66 3.04 -3.09
CA LYS A 76 -14.87 4.17 -3.64
C LYS A 76 -14.73 5.33 -2.65
N LEU A 77 -15.73 5.54 -1.79
CA LEU A 77 -15.67 6.54 -0.72
C LEU A 77 -14.67 6.17 0.38
N GLU A 78 -14.52 4.89 0.71
CA GLU A 78 -13.50 4.44 1.66
C GLU A 78 -12.10 4.50 1.05
N ILE A 79 -11.97 4.17 -0.23
CA ILE A 79 -10.71 4.36 -0.97
C ILE A 79 -10.33 5.84 -1.02
N SER A 80 -11.26 6.77 -1.27
CA SER A 80 -10.93 8.20 -1.28
C SER A 80 -10.46 8.69 0.09
N LYS A 81 -11.07 8.21 1.18
CA LYS A 81 -10.60 8.50 2.56
C LYS A 81 -9.23 7.88 2.85
N ALA A 82 -8.90 6.73 2.26
CA ALA A 82 -7.57 6.13 2.40
C ALA A 82 -6.51 6.95 1.66
N ILE A 83 -6.82 7.45 0.45
CA ILE A 83 -5.95 8.34 -0.32
C ILE A 83 -5.75 9.67 0.41
N ASP A 84 -6.82 10.25 0.95
CA ASP A 84 -6.78 11.45 1.80
C ASP A 84 -5.82 11.28 3.00
N CYS A 85 -5.96 10.15 3.71
CA CYS A 85 -5.02 9.79 4.77
C CYS A 85 -3.57 9.65 4.26
N GLY A 86 -3.38 9.10 3.06
CA GLY A 86 -2.10 9.06 2.38
C GLY A 86 -1.50 10.46 2.19
N PHE A 87 -2.26 11.38 1.59
CA PHE A 87 -1.87 12.78 1.41
C PHE A 87 -1.54 13.47 2.74
N PHE A 88 -2.28 13.19 3.81
CA PHE A 88 -1.97 13.71 5.13
C PHE A 88 -0.56 13.31 5.61
N TYR A 89 -0.12 12.08 5.33
CA TYR A 89 1.18 11.55 5.76
C TYR A 89 2.36 11.95 4.86
N ILE A 90 2.14 12.38 3.62
CA ILE A 90 3.23 12.83 2.73
C ILE A 90 4.11 13.88 3.43
N GLY A 91 5.43 13.71 3.34
CA GLY A 91 6.45 14.57 3.94
C GLY A 91 6.81 14.22 5.39
N ARG A 92 6.20 13.19 6.01
CA ARG A 92 6.68 12.69 7.31
C ARG A 92 7.98 11.89 7.15
N GLU A 93 8.84 11.99 8.15
CA GLU A 93 10.13 11.27 8.19
C GLU A 93 9.93 9.76 8.40
N TYR A 94 10.92 8.97 8.01
CA TYR A 94 10.89 7.51 8.10
C TYR A 94 11.33 7.01 9.46
N ASP A 95 10.66 5.97 9.99
CA ASP A 95 11.05 5.33 11.25
C ASP A 95 12.25 4.42 11.09
N PHE A 96 13.44 4.92 11.39
CA PHE A 96 14.64 4.09 11.40
C PHE A 96 14.81 3.30 12.72
N ASP A 97 14.13 3.72 13.78
CA ASP A 97 14.24 3.13 15.13
C ASP A 97 13.14 2.09 15.44
N PHE A 98 12.20 1.88 14.51
CA PHE A 98 11.03 1.02 14.63
C PHE A 98 10.29 1.26 15.96
N ASP A 99 10.14 2.52 16.36
CA ASP A 99 9.42 2.93 17.55
C ASP A 99 7.94 3.20 17.26
N PHE A 100 7.16 2.12 17.30
CA PHE A 100 5.70 2.11 17.14
C PHE A 100 4.90 2.94 18.18
N THR A 101 5.57 3.69 19.07
CA THR A 101 4.93 4.57 20.05
C THR A 101 4.92 6.05 19.65
N SER A 102 5.71 6.43 18.64
CA SER A 102 5.75 7.80 18.11
C SER A 102 4.95 7.89 16.80
N GLU A 103 4.19 8.99 16.61
CA GLU A 103 3.54 9.27 15.31
C GLU A 103 4.48 10.00 14.33
N GLN A 104 5.74 10.23 14.70
CA GLN A 104 6.66 11.10 13.96
C GLN A 104 7.33 10.38 12.79
N GLU A 105 7.38 9.05 12.88
CA GLU A 105 8.20 8.16 12.08
C GLU A 105 7.29 6.99 11.62
N ILE A 106 7.28 6.61 10.32
CA ILE A 106 6.36 5.60 9.77
C ILE A 106 7.08 4.54 8.92
N VAL A 107 6.85 3.27 9.21
CA VAL A 107 7.34 2.13 8.41
C VAL A 107 6.42 1.86 7.20
N CYS A 108 6.95 1.33 6.08
CA CYS A 108 6.23 1.07 4.83
C CYS A 108 4.88 0.34 5.00
N THR A 109 4.82 -0.72 5.82
CA THR A 109 3.60 -1.49 6.09
C THR A 109 2.66 -0.78 7.05
N GLU A 110 3.19 0.04 7.97
CA GLU A 110 2.42 0.85 8.89
C GLU A 110 1.69 1.98 8.16
N PHE A 111 2.34 2.65 7.20
CA PHE A 111 1.72 3.64 6.34
C PHE A 111 0.47 3.09 5.65
N VAL A 112 0.59 1.89 5.07
CA VAL A 112 -0.54 1.19 4.43
C VAL A 112 -1.61 0.82 5.47
N ALA A 113 -1.21 0.29 6.62
CA ALA A 113 -2.15 -0.10 7.67
C ALA A 113 -2.95 1.08 8.22
N LYS A 114 -2.30 2.21 8.53
CA LYS A 114 -2.92 3.46 8.97
C LYS A 114 -3.86 4.00 7.88
N SER A 115 -3.40 4.04 6.62
CA SER A 115 -4.19 4.53 5.49
C SER A 115 -5.46 3.72 5.25
N TYR A 116 -5.49 2.44 5.59
CA TYR A 116 -6.65 1.55 5.41
C TYR A 116 -7.34 1.12 6.71
N ALA A 117 -6.93 1.66 7.87
CA ALA A 117 -7.46 1.26 9.16
C ALA A 117 -9.00 1.42 9.25
N PRO A 118 -9.69 0.47 9.93
CA PRO A 118 -11.08 0.63 10.31
C PRO A 118 -11.30 1.87 11.19
N GLY A 119 -12.47 2.47 11.11
CA GLY A 119 -12.85 3.60 11.96
C GLY A 119 -14.37 3.80 12.00
N PRO A 120 -14.88 4.80 12.73
CA PRO A 120 -16.32 4.97 12.97
C PRO A 120 -17.19 5.03 11.71
N ARG A 121 -16.62 5.35 10.55
CA ARG A 121 -17.32 5.43 9.25
C ARG A 121 -16.49 4.83 8.09
N LYS A 122 -15.69 3.82 8.40
CA LYS A 122 -14.83 3.09 7.45
C LYS A 122 -14.67 1.66 7.94
N SER A 123 -15.13 0.69 7.15
CA SER A 123 -14.92 -0.73 7.43
C SER A 123 -13.43 -1.06 7.44
N GLY A 124 -12.68 -0.53 6.46
CA GLY A 124 -11.23 -0.63 6.41
C GLY A 124 -10.75 -2.05 6.10
N VAL A 125 -9.44 -2.27 6.27
CA VAL A 125 -8.82 -3.60 6.15
C VAL A 125 -8.24 -3.98 7.51
N HIS A 126 -8.55 -5.17 7.98
CA HIS A 126 -8.05 -5.68 9.26
C HIS A 126 -6.70 -6.37 9.05
N PHE A 127 -5.61 -5.60 9.17
CA PHE A 127 -4.26 -6.15 9.05
C PHE A 127 -3.84 -6.95 10.29
N PRO A 128 -3.15 -8.10 10.10
CA PRO A 128 -2.80 -9.01 11.19
C PRO A 128 -1.55 -8.54 11.95
N LEU A 129 -1.70 -7.52 12.80
CA LEU A 129 -0.64 -7.06 13.68
C LEU A 129 -0.19 -8.18 14.63
N LYS A 130 1.12 -8.40 14.76
CA LYS A 130 1.70 -9.35 15.72
C LYS A 130 2.47 -8.61 16.81
N ASP A 131 2.48 -9.14 18.03
CA ASP A 131 3.32 -8.63 19.10
C ASP A 131 4.73 -9.21 18.99
N TYR A 132 5.75 -8.35 19.05
CA TYR A 132 7.14 -8.74 19.15
C TYR A 132 7.84 -7.83 20.16
N MET A 133 8.32 -8.42 21.26
CA MET A 133 8.98 -7.69 22.36
C MET A 133 8.16 -6.48 22.87
N GLY A 134 6.83 -6.63 22.96
CA GLY A 134 5.92 -5.57 23.44
C GLY A 134 5.56 -4.50 22.40
N LYS A 135 6.10 -4.59 21.17
CA LYS A 135 5.78 -3.71 20.04
C LYS A 135 4.86 -4.44 19.04
N LYS A 136 3.88 -3.73 18.49
CA LYS A 136 3.03 -4.24 17.39
C LYS A 136 3.79 -4.11 16.09
N ILE A 137 3.93 -5.21 15.34
CA ILE A 137 4.59 -5.23 14.04
C ILE A 137 3.64 -5.71 12.95
N LEU A 138 3.81 -5.18 11.74
CA LEU A 138 3.19 -5.69 10.52
C LEU A 138 4.27 -5.92 9.48
N ARG A 139 4.57 -7.19 9.17
CA ARG A 139 5.45 -7.52 8.06
C ARG A 139 4.65 -7.75 6.78
N ALA A 140 5.26 -7.52 5.62
CA ALA A 140 4.60 -7.69 4.33
C ALA A 140 4.09 -9.13 4.11
N ASP A 141 4.84 -10.14 4.54
CA ASP A 141 4.45 -11.55 4.43
C ASP A 141 3.18 -11.88 5.23
N LEU A 142 2.89 -11.15 6.32
CA LEU A 142 1.64 -11.34 7.07
C LEU A 142 0.42 -10.85 6.28
N ILE A 143 0.59 -9.84 5.42
CA ILE A 143 -0.46 -9.37 4.52
C ILE A 143 -0.75 -10.44 3.46
N VAL A 144 0.30 -11.07 2.92
CA VAL A 144 0.18 -12.19 1.98
C VAL A 144 -0.45 -13.41 2.64
N GLU A 145 -0.03 -13.76 3.85
CA GLU A 145 -0.63 -14.85 4.65
C GLU A 145 -2.13 -14.62 4.88
N LYS A 146 -2.52 -13.40 5.27
CA LYS A 146 -3.93 -13.02 5.41
C LYS A 146 -4.68 -13.18 4.09
N PHE A 147 -4.15 -12.63 3.00
CA PHE A 147 -4.76 -12.75 1.68
C PHE A 147 -4.97 -14.23 1.31
N ALA A 148 -3.95 -15.07 1.49
CA ALA A 148 -4.02 -16.49 1.17
C ALA A 148 -5.09 -17.25 1.99
N LYS A 149 -5.23 -16.93 3.28
CA LYS A 149 -6.24 -17.55 4.16
C LYS A 149 -7.67 -17.14 3.83
N GLU A 150 -7.86 -15.92 3.33
CA GLU A 150 -9.18 -15.38 3.06
C GLU A 150 -9.62 -15.51 1.60
N ALA A 151 -8.69 -15.71 0.66
CA ALA A 151 -8.98 -15.83 -0.76
C ALA A 151 -10.09 -16.86 -1.03
N GLY A 152 -11.10 -16.46 -1.81
CA GLY A 152 -12.28 -17.29 -2.11
C GLY A 152 -13.34 -17.35 -1.01
N THR A 153 -13.12 -16.76 0.17
CA THR A 153 -14.12 -16.69 1.24
C THR A 153 -14.97 -15.42 1.14
N ARG A 154 -16.14 -15.44 1.78
CA ARG A 154 -17.02 -14.25 1.90
C ARG A 154 -16.41 -13.10 2.71
N ASN A 155 -15.37 -13.39 3.51
CA ASN A 155 -14.72 -12.42 4.39
C ASN A 155 -13.44 -11.83 3.76
N ALA A 156 -13.12 -12.16 2.50
CA ALA A 156 -11.94 -11.66 1.82
C ALA A 156 -11.94 -10.14 1.68
N GLU A 157 -11.02 -9.46 2.37
CA GLU A 157 -10.88 -7.99 2.31
C GLU A 157 -9.97 -7.52 1.18
N LEU A 158 -9.19 -8.44 0.60
CA LEU A 158 -8.25 -8.18 -0.49
C LEU A 158 -8.56 -9.07 -1.70
N SER A 159 -8.30 -8.57 -2.90
CA SER A 159 -8.33 -9.35 -4.15
C SER A 159 -6.99 -9.26 -4.87
N PHE A 160 -6.58 -10.37 -5.49
CA PHE A 160 -5.42 -10.43 -6.36
C PHE A 160 -5.57 -9.48 -7.55
N VAL A 161 -4.49 -8.78 -7.91
CA VAL A 161 -4.43 -7.98 -9.14
C VAL A 161 -3.28 -8.46 -10.02
N TYR A 162 -2.08 -8.57 -9.45
CA TYR A 162 -0.88 -8.89 -10.23
C TYR A 162 0.24 -9.45 -9.36
N PHE A 163 1.12 -10.27 -9.95
CA PHE A 163 2.35 -10.72 -9.32
C PHE A 163 3.46 -10.90 -10.35
N LEU A 164 4.56 -10.17 -10.16
CA LEU A 164 5.84 -10.39 -10.82
C LEU A 164 6.76 -11.11 -9.86
N LYS A 165 7.22 -12.28 -10.29
CA LYS A 165 8.14 -13.14 -9.54
C LYS A 165 9.52 -13.08 -10.18
N GLY A 166 10.53 -12.73 -9.40
CA GLY A 166 11.93 -12.83 -9.81
C GLY A 166 12.33 -14.27 -10.09
N ASP A 167 13.10 -14.47 -11.17
CA ASP A 167 13.82 -15.67 -11.49
C ASP A 167 15.30 -15.31 -11.62
N GLU A 168 16.04 -15.50 -10.53
CA GLU A 168 17.47 -15.17 -10.45
C GLU A 168 18.31 -15.94 -11.47
N LYS A 169 17.98 -17.22 -11.70
CA LYS A 169 18.74 -18.08 -12.64
C LYS A 169 18.58 -17.55 -14.06
N ALA A 170 17.38 -17.17 -14.43
CA ALA A 170 17.09 -16.60 -15.74
C ALA A 170 17.30 -15.08 -15.82
N LYS A 171 17.69 -14.42 -14.72
CA LYS A 171 17.89 -12.97 -14.59
C LYS A 171 16.72 -12.16 -15.17
N LYS A 172 15.49 -12.57 -14.86
CA LYS A 172 14.26 -11.94 -15.36
C LYS A 172 13.15 -11.98 -14.32
N ALA A 173 12.17 -11.08 -14.46
CA ALA A 173 10.90 -11.19 -13.76
C ALA A 173 9.87 -11.92 -14.64
N LEU A 174 9.04 -12.76 -14.03
CA LEU A 174 7.98 -13.50 -14.69
C LEU A 174 6.63 -13.13 -14.08
N VAL A 175 5.64 -12.87 -14.94
CA VAL A 175 4.25 -12.78 -14.49
C VAL A 175 3.83 -14.15 -13.95
N SER A 176 3.32 -14.17 -12.73
CA SER A 176 2.90 -15.38 -12.04
C SER A 176 1.45 -15.23 -11.55
N ASP A 177 0.87 -16.33 -11.09
CA ASP A 177 -0.56 -16.42 -10.77
C ASP A 177 -0.86 -16.22 -9.29
N GLU A 178 -2.15 -16.08 -8.98
CA GLU A 178 -2.65 -15.95 -7.62
C GLU A 178 -2.25 -17.15 -6.75
N SER A 179 -2.25 -18.37 -7.31
CA SER A 179 -1.90 -19.58 -6.56
C SER A 179 -0.45 -19.53 -6.08
N THR A 180 0.47 -19.13 -6.94
CA THR A 180 1.89 -18.97 -6.62
C THR A 180 2.08 -17.84 -5.62
N PHE A 181 1.40 -16.71 -5.81
CA PHE A 181 1.47 -15.59 -4.88
C PHE A 181 1.00 -15.99 -3.46
N LYS A 182 -0.09 -16.76 -3.34
CA LYS A 182 -0.61 -17.25 -2.04
C LYS A 182 0.40 -18.11 -1.28
N GLU A 183 1.31 -18.79 -1.96
CA GLU A 183 2.36 -19.58 -1.31
C GLU A 183 3.61 -18.78 -0.95
N SER A 184 3.74 -17.55 -1.49
CA SER A 184 4.98 -16.78 -1.40
C SER A 184 5.36 -16.33 0.02
N PHE A 185 4.39 -16.18 0.93
CA PHE A 185 4.67 -15.88 2.34
C PHE A 185 5.44 -16.99 3.08
N ARG A 186 5.48 -18.20 2.51
CA ARG A 186 6.25 -19.34 3.05
C ARG A 186 7.66 -19.41 2.49
N TRP A 187 8.00 -18.57 1.51
CA TRP A 187 9.35 -18.48 0.99
C TRP A 187 10.15 -17.71 2.03
N ASN A 188 10.84 -18.42 2.91
CA ASN A 188 11.57 -17.87 4.07
C ASN A 188 12.80 -17.02 3.66
N GLY A 189 12.61 -15.97 2.86
CA GLY A 189 13.67 -15.02 2.45
C GLY A 189 14.84 -15.65 1.69
N GLY A 190 14.72 -16.91 1.27
CA GLY A 190 15.74 -17.67 0.57
C GLY A 190 15.07 -18.77 -0.25
N LEU A 191 15.50 -18.87 -1.51
CA LEU A 191 15.13 -19.92 -2.46
C LEU A 191 14.96 -21.27 -1.75
N SER A 192 13.80 -21.90 -1.88
CA SER A 192 13.71 -23.35 -1.69
C SER A 192 14.55 -24.00 -2.77
N ILE A 193 15.80 -24.35 -2.44
CA ILE A 193 16.62 -25.23 -3.27
C ILE A 193 16.14 -26.65 -3.00
N SER A 194 15.02 -27.03 -3.61
CA SER A 194 14.69 -28.45 -3.75
C SER A 194 14.35 -28.69 -5.21
N PRO A 195 15.17 -29.44 -5.96
CA PRO A 195 14.82 -29.79 -7.33
C PRO A 195 13.58 -30.69 -7.33
N PRO A 196 12.73 -30.62 -8.38
CA PRO A 196 11.68 -31.62 -8.56
C PRO A 196 12.31 -33.01 -8.71
N LYS A 197 11.69 -34.01 -8.06
CA LYS A 197 11.99 -35.42 -8.28
C LYS A 197 11.60 -35.85 -9.70
#